data_AF-A0A7S1WCD3-F1
#
_entry.id   AF-A0A7S1WCD3-F1
#
_cell.length_a   1.000
_cell.length_b   1.000
_cell.length_c   1.000
_cell.angle_alpha   90.00
_cell.angle_beta   90.00
_cell.angle_gamma   90.00
#
_symmetry.space_group_name_H-M   'P 1'
#
loop_
_entity.id
_entity.type
_entity.pdbx_description
1 polymer ?
#
loop_
_entity_poly.entity_id
_entity_poly.type
_entity_poly.pdbx_seq_one_letter_code
_entity_poly.pdbx_strand_id
1 'polypeptide(L)'
;FLSAGKLLIISYDQLRQHADTLDGVIDLLVCDEGHRLKSSSASTTKRLTALKCKRRVLLTGTPLQNNLDEFWCCLSFVQPTLLPPLATFQRIFKRPIDRAQDA
;
A
#
# COMPACT_ATOMS: atom_id res chain seq x y z
N PHE A 1 10.06 18.73 27.61
CA PHE A 1 10.85 17.55 27.19
C PHE A 1 10.23 16.94 25.93
N LEU A 2 10.44 17.57 24.76
CA LEU A 2 10.15 16.91 23.49
C LEU A 2 11.38 16.07 23.16
N SER A 3 11.33 14.78 23.46
CA SER A 3 12.38 13.84 23.04
C SER A 3 12.35 13.74 21.52
N ALA A 4 13.52 13.81 20.89
CA ALA A 4 13.72 13.74 19.45
C ALA A 4 12.93 12.57 18.81
N GLY A 5 12.42 12.80 17.60
CA GLY A 5 11.59 11.84 16.87
C GLY A 5 12.26 10.47 16.79
N LYS A 6 11.54 9.44 17.24
CA LYS A 6 12.01 8.05 17.19
C LYS A 6 11.94 7.55 15.74
N LEU A 7 13.05 7.06 15.21
CA LEU A 7 13.14 6.44 13.89
C LEU A 7 13.36 4.93 14.07
N LEU A 8 12.51 4.13 13.42
CA LEU A 8 12.67 2.69 13.31
C LEU A 8 12.88 2.32 11.84
N ILE A 9 14.00 1.70 11.53
CA ILE A 9 14.26 1.09 10.22
C ILE A 9 14.07 -0.41 10.38
N ILE A 10 13.18 -1.00 9.60
CA ILE A 10 12.77 -2.39 9.72
C ILE A 10 12.47 -2.98 8.34
N SER A 11 12.78 -4.26 8.14
CA SER A 11 12.41 -4.96 6.91
C SER A 11 10.90 -5.26 6.86
N TYR A 12 10.33 -5.45 5.67
CA TYR A 12 8.92 -5.84 5.54
C TYR A 12 8.57 -7.11 6.30
N ASP A 13 9.47 -8.09 6.35
CA ASP A 13 9.19 -9.36 7.01
C ASP A 13 9.20 -9.21 8.54
N GLN A 14 10.15 -8.46 9.10
CA GLN A 14 10.14 -8.14 10.53
C GLN A 14 8.93 -7.27 10.91
N LEU A 15 8.57 -6.29 10.08
CA LEU A 15 7.36 -5.48 10.30
C LEU A 15 6.10 -6.35 10.31
N ARG A 16 6.01 -7.35 9.43
CA ARG A 16 4.90 -8.31 9.41
C ARG A 16 4.86 -9.17 10.68
N GLN A 17 6.00 -9.58 11.20
CA GLN A 17 6.11 -10.37 12.43
C GLN A 17 5.75 -9.57 13.68
N HIS A 18 6.06 -8.26 13.69
CA HIS A 18 5.85 -7.36 14.83
C HIS A 18 4.67 -6.39 14.66
N ALA A 19 3.80 -6.62 13.67
CA ALA A 19 2.70 -5.71 13.33
C ALA A 19 1.80 -5.40 14.53
N ASP A 20 1.51 -6.40 15.37
CA ASP A 20 0.60 -6.25 16.50
C ASP A 20 1.21 -5.35 17.60
N THR A 21 2.54 -5.39 17.79
CA THR A 21 3.26 -4.51 18.72
C THR A 21 3.35 -3.07 18.20
N LEU A 22 3.31 -2.91 16.89
CA LEU A 22 3.47 -1.62 16.21
C LEU A 22 2.12 -0.99 15.81
N ASP A 23 1.00 -1.66 16.07
CA ASP A 23 -0.33 -1.14 15.75
C ASP A 23 -0.65 0.11 16.57
N GLY A 24 -1.01 1.21 15.89
CA GLY A 24 -1.43 2.46 16.52
C GLY A 24 -0.32 3.31 17.14
N VAL A 25 0.93 2.85 17.13
CA VAL A 25 2.08 3.63 17.66
C VAL A 25 2.90 4.33 16.57
N ILE A 26 2.59 4.10 15.29
CA ILE A 26 3.32 4.67 14.15
C ILE A 26 2.57 5.89 13.59
N ASP A 27 3.19 7.08 13.71
CA ASP A 27 2.66 8.32 13.14
C ASP A 27 2.86 8.46 11.62
N LEU A 28 3.97 7.91 11.11
CA LEU A 28 4.36 7.95 9.70
C LEU A 28 5.03 6.62 9.31
N LEU A 29 4.46 5.95 8.32
CA LEU A 29 5.04 4.76 7.71
C LEU A 29 5.59 5.11 6.33
N VAL A 30 6.89 4.93 6.13
CA VAL A 30 7.54 5.06 4.83
C VAL A 30 7.91 3.67 4.33
N CYS A 31 7.33 3.28 3.21
CA CYS A 31 7.54 1.99 2.57
C CYS A 31 8.41 2.18 1.35
N ASP A 32 9.68 1.78 1.45
CA ASP A 32 10.59 1.76 0.31
C ASP A 32 10.31 0.54 -0.60
N GLU A 33 10.66 0.66 -1.87
CA GLU A 33 10.39 -0.34 -2.90
C GLU A 33 8.96 -0.89 -2.88
N GLY A 34 8.00 0.03 -2.88
CA GLY A 34 6.57 -0.22 -2.78
C GLY A 34 5.99 -1.15 -3.84
N HIS A 35 6.74 -1.44 -4.89
CA HIS A 35 6.43 -2.51 -5.84
C HIS A 35 6.30 -3.88 -5.14
N ARG A 36 6.92 -4.08 -3.97
CA ARG A 36 6.72 -5.28 -3.14
C ARG A 36 5.31 -5.42 -2.57
N LEU A 37 4.52 -4.34 -2.53
CA LEU A 37 3.13 -4.32 -2.04
C LEU A 37 2.08 -4.40 -3.16
N LYS A 38 2.49 -4.71 -4.40
CA LYS A 38 1.63 -4.77 -5.60
C LYS A 38 0.52 -5.82 -5.57
N SER A 39 0.61 -6.81 -4.68
CA SER A 39 -0.39 -7.88 -4.55
C SER A 39 -1.23 -7.69 -3.29
N SER A 40 -2.50 -7.33 -3.46
CA SER A 40 -3.49 -7.24 -2.37
C SER A 40 -3.84 -8.60 -1.75
N SER A 41 -3.55 -9.71 -2.44
CA SER A 41 -3.78 -11.06 -1.91
C SER A 41 -2.67 -11.54 -0.98
N ALA A 42 -1.47 -10.97 -1.07
CA ALA A 42 -0.34 -11.34 -0.22
C ALA A 42 -0.65 -11.06 1.27
N SER A 43 -0.40 -12.05 2.14
CA SER A 43 -0.71 -11.91 3.58
C SER A 43 0.03 -10.74 4.22
N THR A 44 1.23 -10.45 3.73
CA THR A 44 2.06 -9.29 4.10
C THR A 44 1.32 -7.98 3.82
N THR A 45 0.81 -7.77 2.59
CA THR A 45 0.10 -6.55 2.20
C THR A 45 -1.15 -6.34 3.05
N LYS A 46 -1.95 -7.40 3.28
CA LYS A 46 -3.15 -7.30 4.12
C LYS A 46 -2.81 -6.89 5.55
N ARG A 47 -1.80 -7.52 6.16
CA ARG A 47 -1.40 -7.24 7.54
C ARG A 47 -0.84 -5.82 7.70
N LEU A 48 -0.02 -5.38 6.75
CA LEU A 48 0.50 -4.01 6.70
C LEU A 48 -0.60 -2.97 6.46
N THR A 49 -1.57 -3.29 5.60
CA THR A 49 -2.71 -2.39 5.33
C THR A 49 -3.60 -2.21 6.56
N ALA A 50 -3.73 -3.25 7.41
CA ALA A 50 -4.50 -3.21 8.64
C ALA A 50 -3.84 -2.40 9.77
N LEU A 51 -2.52 -2.19 9.70
CA LEU A 51 -1.75 -1.45 10.70
C LEU A 51 -2.23 0.01 10.79
N LYS A 52 -2.70 0.45 11.96
CA LYS A 52 -3.14 1.82 12.17
C LYS A 52 -1.94 2.76 12.08
N CYS A 53 -1.96 3.62 11.08
CA CYS A 53 -0.95 4.64 10.86
C CYS A 53 -1.60 5.89 10.29
N LYS A 54 -1.24 7.07 10.82
CA LYS A 54 -1.84 8.35 10.44
C LYS A 54 -1.44 8.80 9.03
N ARG A 55 -0.21 8.50 8.61
CA ARG A 55 0.34 8.92 7.32
C ARG A 55 1.15 7.80 6.69
N ARG A 56 0.92 7.51 5.42
CA ARG A 56 1.65 6.49 4.66
C ARG A 56 2.31 7.13 3.46
N VAL A 57 3.58 6.82 3.24
CA VAL A 57 4.34 7.21 2.06
C VAL A 57 4.87 5.94 1.41
N LEU A 58 4.62 5.79 0.11
CA LEU A 58 5.12 4.67 -0.67
C LEU A 58 6.13 5.19 -1.68
N LEU A 59 7.37 4.70 -1.61
CA LEU A 59 8.44 5.04 -2.54
C LEU A 59 8.62 3.87 -3.50
N THR A 60 8.80 4.13 -4.79
CA THR A 60 9.11 3.08 -5.76
C THR A 60 9.94 3.63 -6.90
N GLY A 61 11.01 2.91 -7.26
CA GLY A 61 11.84 3.23 -8.43
C GLY A 61 11.27 2.74 -9.75
N THR A 62 10.27 1.84 -9.71
CA THR A 62 9.58 1.36 -10.91
C THR A 62 8.34 2.20 -11.15
N PRO A 63 8.10 2.73 -12.37
CA PRO A 63 6.81 3.30 -12.67
C PRO A 63 5.73 2.24 -12.37
N LEU A 64 4.60 2.65 -11.81
CA LEU A 64 3.41 1.80 -11.79
C LEU A 64 3.11 1.51 -13.26
N GLN A 65 3.54 0.34 -13.72
CA GLN A 65 3.37 -0.11 -15.10
C GLN A 65 1.87 -0.14 -15.41
N ASN A 66 1.48 -0.21 -16.68
CA ASN A 66 0.09 -0.17 -17.18
C ASN A 66 -0.86 -1.26 -16.61
N ASN A 67 -0.53 -1.89 -15.49
CA ASN A 67 -1.36 -2.73 -14.68
C ASN A 67 -2.16 -1.91 -13.65
N LEU A 68 -3.41 -1.62 -13.98
CA LEU A 68 -4.33 -0.88 -13.10
C LEU A 68 -4.66 -1.62 -11.78
N ASP A 69 -4.47 -2.94 -11.70
CA ASP A 69 -4.63 -3.67 -10.44
C ASP A 69 -3.48 -3.36 -9.46
N GLU A 70 -2.26 -3.19 -9.96
CA GLU A 70 -1.11 -2.75 -9.14
C GLU A 70 -1.31 -1.32 -8.64
N PHE A 71 -1.78 -0.44 -9.51
CA PHE A 71 -2.15 0.93 -9.15
C PHE A 71 -3.20 0.96 -8.04
N TRP A 72 -4.25 0.14 -8.18
CA TRP A 72 -5.29 0.02 -7.15
C TRP A 72 -4.71 -0.47 -5.82
N CYS A 73 -3.82 -1.48 -5.84
CA CYS A 73 -3.20 -2.02 -4.62
C CYS A 73 -2.36 -0.96 -3.91
N CYS A 74 -1.51 -0.23 -4.63
CA CYS A 74 -0.65 0.81 -4.05
C CYS A 74 -1.45 1.98 -3.47
N LEU A 75 -2.47 2.47 -4.19
CA LEU A 75 -3.32 3.55 -3.68
C LEU A 75 -4.19 3.12 -2.51
N SER A 76 -4.76 1.92 -2.55
CA SER A 76 -5.55 1.39 -1.44
C SER A 76 -4.71 1.16 -0.18
N PHE A 77 -3.41 0.87 -0.35
CA PHE A 77 -2.48 0.83 0.77
C PHE A 77 -2.23 2.23 1.36
N VAL A 78 -2.01 3.25 0.53
CA VAL A 78 -1.72 4.62 1.02
C VAL A 78 -2.97 5.31 1.59
N GLN A 79 -4.10 5.18 0.90
CA GLN A 79 -5.39 5.77 1.27
C GLN A 79 -6.53 4.75 0.99
N PRO A 80 -6.90 3.93 1.99
CA PRO A 80 -7.90 2.88 1.84
C PRO A 80 -9.30 3.35 1.41
N THR A 81 -9.63 4.64 1.63
CA THR A 81 -10.98 5.17 1.37
C THR A 81 -11.12 5.88 0.03
N LEU A 82 -10.03 6.06 -0.73
CA LEU A 82 -10.04 6.84 -1.97
C LEU A 82 -10.67 6.08 -3.15
N LEU A 83 -10.39 4.78 -3.24
CA LEU A 83 -10.84 3.94 -4.35
C LEU A 83 -11.99 3.03 -3.92
N PRO A 84 -12.93 2.71 -4.82
CA PRO A 84 -13.94 1.71 -4.54
C PRO A 84 -13.29 0.31 -4.40
N PRO A 85 -14.02 -0.69 -3.86
CA PRO A 85 -13.54 -2.06 -3.80
C PRO A 85 -13.03 -2.56 -5.16
N LEU A 86 -11.99 -3.39 -5.17
CA LEU A 86 -11.27 -3.83 -6.37
C LEU A 86 -12.20 -4.30 -7.50
N ALA A 87 -13.21 -5.12 -7.20
CA ALA A 87 -14.17 -5.59 -8.20
C ALA A 87 -14.95 -4.46 -8.90
N THR A 88 -15.29 -3.41 -8.14
CA THR A 88 -15.95 -2.21 -8.67
C THR A 88 -14.96 -1.36 -9.46
N PHE A 89 -13.76 -1.14 -8.95
CA PHE A 89 -12.69 -0.44 -9.67
C PHE A 89 -12.39 -1.10 -11.02
N GLN A 90 -12.26 -2.43 -11.05
CA GLN A 90 -12.04 -3.19 -12.28
C GLN A 90 -13.19 -3.05 -13.28
N ARG A 91 -14.42 -2.93 -12.79
CA ARG A 91 -15.61 -2.75 -13.63
C ARG A 91 -15.67 -1.38 -14.28
N ILE A 92 -15.37 -0.32 -13.53
CA ILE A 92 -15.63 1.06 -13.95
C ILE A 92 -14.40 1.75 -14.56
N PHE A 93 -13.18 1.29 -14.23
CA PHE A 93 -11.93 1.88 -14.75
C PHE A 93 -11.15 0.87 -15.61
N LYS A 94 -10.74 -0.27 -15.02
CA LYS A 94 -9.83 -1.21 -15.70
C LYS A 94 -10.38 -1.75 -17.01
N ARG A 95 -11.52 -2.45 -16.98
CA ARG A 95 -12.11 -3.10 -18.16
C ARG A 95 -12.40 -2.12 -19.31
N PRO A 96 -12.95 -0.91 -19.07
CA PRO A 96 -13.08 0.10 -20.12
C PRO A 96 -11.75 0.55 -20.73
N ILE A 97 -10.71 0.77 -19.91
CA ILE A 97 -9.39 1.21 -20.37
C ILE A 97 -8.72 0.12 -21.19
N ASP A 98 -8.71 -1.14 -20.71
CA ASP A 98 -8.14 -2.27 -21.44
C ASP A 98 -8.79 -2.42 -22.83
N ARG A 99 -10.12 -2.37 -22.90
CA ARG A 99 -10.86 -2.47 -24.17
C ARG A 99 -10.53 -1.36 -25.16
N ALA A 100 -10.22 -0.16 -24.68
CA ALA A 100 -9.84 0.97 -25.52
C ALA A 100 -8.39 0.88 -26.02
N GLN A 101 -7.54 0.09 -25.35
CA GLN A 101 -6.17 -0.17 -25.77
C GLN A 101 -6.06 -1.35 -26.75
N ASP A 102 -7.00 -2.30 -26.68
CA ASP A 102 -7.09 -3.46 -27.58
C ASP A 102 -7.83 -3.15 -28.92
N ALA A 103 -8.37 -1.94 -29.08
CA ALA A 103 -9.12 -1.48 -30.25
C ALA A 103 -8.24 -0.64 -31.18
#